data_AF-R9MVL2-F1
#
_entry.id   AF-R9MVL2-F1
#
_cell.length_a   1.000
_cell.length_b   1.000
_cell.length_c   1.000
_cell.angle_alpha   90.00
_cell.angle_beta   90.00
_cell.angle_gamma   90.00
#
_symmetry.space_group_name_H-M   'P 1'
#
loop_
_entity.id
_entity.type
_entity.pdbx_description
1 polymer ?
#
loop_
_entity_poly.entity_id
_entity_poly.type
_entity_poly.pdbx_seq_one_letter_code
_entity_poly.pdbx_strand_id
1 'polypeptide(L)'
;MSRLSEEEIQAIMEEYKDAPMVNPDKIYPPLPPVQNVTPLVRIPEPMSLTEKIGGTEYTVNAHFRKGGRDLLGMLTDIFRRSTQGYGFLNDKNWGDDDGE
;
A
#
# COMPACT_ATOMS: atom_id res chain seq x y z
N MET A 1 -0.33 -29.10 -10.71
CA MET A 1 0.09 -29.03 -9.29
C MET A 1 -1.13 -29.32 -8.44
N SER A 2 -1.11 -30.40 -7.66
CA SER A 2 -2.22 -30.75 -6.76
C SER A 2 -2.22 -29.80 -5.56
N ARG A 3 -3.41 -29.38 -5.11
CA ARG A 3 -3.54 -28.56 -3.89
C ARG A 3 -3.55 -29.50 -2.68
N LEU A 4 -2.76 -29.20 -1.66
CA LEU A 4 -2.76 -29.95 -0.40
C LEU A 4 -4.09 -29.76 0.35
N SER A 5 -4.53 -30.79 1.07
CA SER A 5 -5.68 -30.72 1.96
C SER A 5 -5.34 -29.99 3.26
N GLU A 6 -6.35 -29.56 4.02
CA GLU A 6 -6.15 -28.81 5.26
C GLU A 6 -5.47 -29.64 6.34
N GLU A 7 -5.73 -30.95 6.36
CA GLU A 7 -5.11 -31.91 7.26
C GLU A 7 -3.61 -32.10 6.94
N GLU A 8 -3.26 -32.15 5.66
CA GLU A 8 -1.86 -32.23 5.21
C GLU A 8 -1.09 -30.96 5.59
N ILE A 9 -1.72 -29.79 5.48
CA ILE A 9 -1.13 -28.51 5.90
C ILE A 9 -0.91 -28.50 7.41
N GLN A 10 -1.89 -28.95 8.21
CA GLN A 10 -1.76 -29.01 9.67
C GLN A 10 -0.67 -29.99 10.11
N ALA A 11 -0.56 -31.15 9.46
CA ALA A 11 0.49 -32.13 9.75
C ALA A 11 1.89 -31.53 9.52
N ILE A 12 2.09 -30.80 8.42
CA ILE A 12 3.35 -30.11 8.12
C ILE A 12 3.63 -29.01 9.15
N MET A 13 2.61 -28.23 9.55
CA MET A 13 2.79 -27.19 10.56
C MET A 13 3.20 -27.74 11.92
N GLU A 14 2.63 -28.88 12.35
CA GLU A 14 2.99 -29.51 13.62
C GLU A 14 4.38 -30.17 13.55
N GLU A 15 4.74 -30.79 12.42
CA GLU A 15 6.07 -31.39 12.22
C GLU A 15 7.21 -30.37 12.30
N TYR A 16 7.01 -29.18 11.74
CA TYR A 16 8.03 -28.12 11.70
C TYR A 16 7.88 -27.06 12.79
N LYS A 17 7.03 -27.31 13.79
CA LYS A 17 6.74 -26.37 14.88
C LYS A 17 7.98 -25.99 15.69
N ASP A 18 8.85 -26.96 15.95
CA ASP A 18 10.06 -26.79 16.75
C ASP A 18 11.31 -26.58 15.88
N ALA A 19 11.14 -26.47 14.56
CA ALA A 19 12.25 -26.24 13.66
C ALA A 19 12.82 -24.82 13.89
N PRO A 20 14.14 -24.67 14.12
CA PRO A 20 14.72 -23.37 14.37
C PRO A 20 14.61 -22.50 13.11
N MET A 21 13.88 -21.39 13.20
CA MET A 21 13.74 -20.41 12.11
C MET A 21 15.06 -19.75 11.71
N VAL A 22 16.09 -19.89 12.55
CA VAL A 22 17.43 -19.35 12.40
C VAL A 22 18.40 -20.52 12.40
N ASN A 23 19.29 -20.58 11.42
CA ASN A 23 20.28 -21.66 11.37
C ASN A 23 21.22 -21.55 12.58
N PRO A 24 21.22 -22.53 13.50
CA PRO A 24 22.02 -22.47 14.73
C PRO A 24 23.53 -22.53 14.49
N ASP A 25 23.96 -23.10 13.36
CA ASP A 25 25.38 -23.21 12.99
C ASP A 25 25.91 -21.97 12.28
N LYS A 26 25.03 -21.00 11.97
CA LYS A 26 25.42 -19.75 11.33
C LYS A 26 25.56 -18.63 12.36
N ILE A 27 26.74 -18.04 12.40
CA ILE A 27 26.96 -16.77 13.10
C ILE A 27 26.47 -15.67 12.16
N TYR A 28 25.31 -15.08 12.48
CA TYR A 28 24.78 -13.95 11.74
C TYR A 28 25.50 -12.67 12.18
N PRO A 29 25.89 -11.80 11.23
CA PRO A 29 26.41 -10.49 11.58
C PRO A 29 25.33 -9.69 12.33
N PRO A 30 25.71 -8.77 13.23
CA PRO A 30 24.76 -7.90 13.90
C PRO A 30 23.98 -7.11 12.86
N LEU A 31 22.67 -6.92 13.12
CA LEU A 31 21.85 -6.06 12.27
C LEU A 31 22.51 -4.69 12.16
N PRO A 32 22.51 -4.07 10.96
CA PRO A 32 23.02 -2.72 10.82
C PRO A 32 22.28 -1.81 11.80
N PRO A 33 22.97 -0.85 12.42
CA PRO A 33 22.31 0.11 13.29
C PRO A 33 21.19 0.77 12.49
N VAL A 34 20.02 0.87 13.11
CA VAL A 34 18.87 1.58 12.54
C VAL A 34 19.27 3.05 12.37
N GLN A 35 19.82 3.37 11.21
CA GLN A 35 20.15 4.72 10.80
C GLN A 35 19.08 5.13 9.79
N ASN A 36 18.22 6.05 10.23
CA ASN A 36 17.20 6.67 9.41
C ASN A 36 16.36 5.63 8.63
N VAL A 37 15.55 4.85 9.35
CA VAL A 37 14.45 4.14 8.69
C VAL A 37 13.60 5.22 8.06
N THR A 38 13.80 5.50 6.77
CA THR A 38 12.73 6.09 5.98
C THR A 38 11.60 5.09 6.10
N PRO A 39 10.50 5.43 6.80
CA PRO A 39 9.41 4.49 6.94
C PRO A 39 9.01 4.05 5.54
N LEU A 40 8.84 2.73 5.33
CA LEU A 40 8.22 2.21 4.11
C LEU A 40 6.87 2.93 4.01
N VAL A 41 6.87 3.97 3.19
CA VAL A 41 5.86 5.02 2.99
C VAL A 41 4.78 5.06 4.07
N ARG A 42 4.99 5.84 5.13
CA ARG A 42 3.91 6.15 6.09
C ARG A 42 2.74 6.74 5.30
N ILE A 43 1.59 6.05 5.32
CA ILE A 43 0.35 6.59 4.78
C ILE A 43 0.13 7.95 5.46
N PRO A 44 -0.07 9.04 4.69
CA PRO A 44 -0.29 10.36 5.28
C PRO A 44 -1.48 10.33 6.24
N GLU A 45 -1.47 11.18 7.27
CA GLU A 45 -2.64 11.28 8.14
C GLU A 45 -3.87 11.75 7.32
N PRO A 46 -5.07 11.22 7.61
CA PRO A 46 -6.29 11.66 6.95
C PRO A 46 -6.52 13.15 7.24
N MET A 47 -6.82 13.91 6.19
CA MET A 47 -7.06 15.35 6.24
C MET A 47 -8.32 15.71 5.45
N SER A 48 -8.99 16.78 5.86
CA SER A 48 -10.17 17.32 5.20
C SER A 48 -9.87 18.66 4.53
N LEU A 49 -10.27 18.81 3.28
CA LEU A 49 -10.29 20.09 2.56
C LEU A 49 -11.73 20.46 2.26
N THR A 50 -12.16 21.64 2.68
CA THR A 50 -13.50 22.16 2.41
C THR A 50 -13.40 23.42 1.55
N GLU A 51 -14.17 23.45 0.46
CA GLU A 51 -14.17 24.58 -0.48
C GLU A 51 -15.58 24.85 -1.00
N LYS A 52 -15.91 26.13 -1.19
CA LYS A 52 -17.21 26.58 -1.68
C LYS A 52 -17.13 26.93 -3.16
N ILE A 53 -17.81 26.15 -3.99
CA ILE A 53 -17.85 26.31 -5.45
C ILE A 53 -19.29 26.55 -5.87
N GLY A 54 -19.57 27.66 -6.56
CA GLY A 54 -20.89 27.94 -7.13
C GLY A 54 -22.05 28.02 -6.12
N GLY A 55 -21.76 28.33 -4.85
CA GLY A 55 -22.76 28.38 -3.78
C GLY A 55 -22.92 27.07 -2.98
N THR A 56 -22.38 25.96 -3.48
CA THR A 56 -22.35 24.66 -2.80
C THR A 56 -21.00 24.48 -2.09
N GLU A 57 -21.03 23.95 -0.88
CA GLU A 57 -19.82 23.60 -0.12
C GLU A 57 -19.48 22.12 -0.37
N TYR A 58 -18.24 21.87 -0.80
CA TYR A 58 -17.69 20.55 -1.04
C TYR A 58 -16.62 20.25 0.00
N THR A 59 -16.65 19.06 0.57
CA THR A 59 -15.60 18.59 1.48
C THR A 59 -14.98 17.32 0.91
N VAL A 60 -13.66 17.33 0.79
CA VAL A 60 -12.86 16.18 0.36
C VAL A 60 -12.08 15.67 1.56
N ASN A 61 -12.33 14.41 1.94
CA ASN A 61 -11.59 13.71 2.97
C ASN A 61 -10.65 12.71 2.30
N ALA A 62 -9.34 12.93 2.38
CA ALA A 62 -8.37 11.95 1.92
C ALA A 62 -7.01 12.11 2.61
N HIS A 63 -6.10 11.18 2.32
CA HIS A 63 -4.81 11.09 2.99
C HIS A 63 -3.81 11.93 2.19
N PHE A 64 -3.52 13.14 2.67
CA PHE A 64 -2.58 14.05 2.02
C PHE A 64 -1.49 14.50 2.97
N ARG A 65 -0.29 14.71 2.45
CA ARG A 65 0.84 15.30 3.18
C ARG A 65 0.60 16.79 3.33
N LYS A 66 1.11 17.38 4.41
CA LYS A 66 1.03 18.84 4.68
C LYS A 66 1.52 19.73 3.52
N GLY A 67 2.41 19.22 2.67
CA GLY A 67 2.89 19.93 1.47
C GLY A 67 1.94 19.90 0.27
N GLY A 68 0.83 19.15 0.31
CA GLY A 68 -0.23 19.15 -0.71
C GLY A 68 0.17 18.64 -2.10
N ARG A 69 1.39 18.11 -2.28
CA ARG A 69 1.88 17.63 -3.58
C ARG A 69 1.10 16.41 -4.11
N ASP A 70 0.70 15.53 -3.21
CA ASP A 70 -0.15 14.38 -3.48
C ASP A 70 -1.57 14.78 -3.85
N LEU A 71 -2.15 15.75 -3.13
CA LEU A 71 -3.44 16.34 -3.49
C LEU A 71 -3.37 17.00 -4.88
N LEU A 72 -2.35 17.82 -5.14
CA LEU A 72 -2.17 18.47 -6.43
C LEU A 72 -1.99 17.45 -7.57
N GLY A 73 -1.23 16.37 -7.32
CA GLY A 73 -1.08 15.27 -8.27
C GLY A 73 -2.40 14.58 -8.59
N MET A 74 -3.18 14.26 -7.55
CA MET A 74 -4.51 13.65 -7.69
C MET A 74 -5.46 14.55 -8.50
N LEU A 75 -5.57 15.83 -8.14
CA LEU A 75 -6.44 16.78 -8.84
C LEU A 75 -6.02 16.95 -10.30
N THR A 76 -4.71 17.08 -10.56
CA THR A 76 -4.18 17.21 -11.92
C THR A 76 -4.54 15.99 -12.78
N ASP A 77 -4.44 14.80 -12.20
CA ASP A 77 -4.79 13.56 -12.91
C ASP A 77 -6.31 13.47 -13.16
N ILE A 78 -7.14 13.88 -12.20
CA ILE A 78 -8.61 13.98 -12.39
C ILE A 78 -8.94 14.93 -13.56
N PHE A 79 -8.33 16.12 -13.58
CA PHE A 79 -8.58 17.09 -14.65
C PHE A 79 -8.09 16.59 -16.00
N ARG A 80 -6.92 15.94 -16.06
CA ARG A 80 -6.39 15.34 -17.29
C ARG A 80 -7.29 14.22 -17.81
N ARG A 81 -7.81 13.35 -16.93
CA ARG A 81 -8.75 12.29 -17.32
C ARG A 81 -10.09 12.84 -17.79
N SER A 82 -10.59 13.87 -17.12
CA SER A 82 -11.85 14.55 -17.47
C SER A 82 -11.78 15.25 -18.82
N THR A 83 -10.62 15.80 -19.18
CA THR A 83 -10.40 16.47 -20.48
C THR A 83 -10.17 15.51 -21.64
N GLN A 84 -9.78 14.27 -21.37
CA GLN A 84 -9.51 13.25 -22.40
C GLN A 84 -10.71 12.33 -22.68
N GLY A 85 -11.87 12.55 -22.06
CA GLY A 85 -13.10 11.80 -22.35
C GLY A 85 -13.08 10.32 -21.93
N TYR A 86 -12.05 9.87 -21.20
CA TYR A 86 -12.03 8.54 -20.62
C TYR A 86 -12.98 8.50 -19.43
N GLY A 87 -14.14 7.87 -19.64
CA GLY A 87 -15.14 7.64 -18.60
C GLY A 87 -14.54 6.96 -17.37
N PHE A 88 -15.10 7.28 -16.20
CA PHE A 88 -14.81 6.65 -14.91
C PHE A 88 -15.10 5.14 -14.97
N LEU A 89 -14.18 4.36 -15.52
CA LEU A 89 -14.25 2.91 -15.45
C LEU A 89 -13.45 2.46 -14.23
N ASN A 90 -14.25 2.10 -13.21
CA ASN A 90 -13.99 1.09 -12.21
C ASN A 90 -12.85 1.34 -11.21
N ASP A 91 -13.31 1.77 -10.04
CA ASP A 91 -12.97 1.18 -8.74
C ASP A 91 -12.48 -0.29 -8.89
N LYS A 92 -11.26 -0.57 -8.41
CA LYS A 92 -10.51 -1.86 -8.45
C LYS A 92 -9.51 -2.11 -9.59
N ASN A 93 -8.53 -1.22 -9.81
CA ASN A 93 -7.25 -1.70 -10.35
C ASN A 93 -6.08 -0.97 -9.69
N TRP A 94 -5.79 -1.36 -8.44
CA TRP A 94 -4.53 -1.06 -7.79
C TRP A 94 -3.57 -2.22 -8.06
N GLY A 95 -2.79 -2.08 -9.14
CA GLY A 95 -1.49 -2.74 -9.31
C GLY A 95 -1.50 -4.24 -9.51
N ASP A 96 -1.75 -4.67 -10.76
CA ASP A 96 -0.92 -5.73 -11.33
C ASP A 96 0.18 -5.00 -12.13
N ASP A 97 1.35 -4.86 -11.50
CA ASP A 97 2.61 -4.50 -12.13
C ASP A 97 3.23 -5.81 -12.63
N ASP A 98 2.80 -6.25 -13.81
CA ASP A 98 3.47 -7.31 -14.57
C ASP A 98 4.64 -6.71 -15.34
N GLY A 99 5.73 -6.47 -14.61
CA GLY A 99 7.01 -6.04 -15.15
C GLY A 99 7.52 -7.02 -16.21
N GLU A 100 7.40 -6.63 -17.48
CA GLU A 100 8.24 -7.09 -18.60
C GLU A 100 9.67 -6.55 -18.49
#